data_AF-A0A2V4BM97-F1
#
_entry.id   AF-A0A2V4BM97-F1
#
_cell.length_a   1.000
_cell.length_b   1.000
_cell.length_c   1.000
_cell.angle_alpha   90.00
_cell.angle_beta   90.00
_cell.angle_gamma   90.00
#
_symmetry.space_group_name_H-M   'P 1'
#
loop_
_entity.id
_entity.type
_entity.pdbx_description
1 polymer ?
#
loop_
_entity_poly.entity_id
_entity_poly.type
_entity_poly.pdbx_seq_one_letter_code
_entity_poly.pdbx_strand_id
1 'polypeptide(L)'
;MIKNFKWLLLVSLTFAACNSDDDTIKDTNSSDGLPLTSGTADFSKYVALGDSFAAGFSDNALFIKGQEGAYPNILAQQFATVGGGTFTTPFTNDNIGGLLLGGNVITGSRLYFDTTTSTPVSVVGTPTTEVTTHLSGTFTNLGVPGAKSFHLLAPGYGNPAGVAAGTANPYFARFASSPTTTVLADAISQNPTFFSLWIGGNDELGYATSGGDPTVNPLTPAATFDATYKTLIAQLTTGGRKGVIANLPVITTLPYFYVIKYNQLTQANLTVSGVNLVNTLNAQLYGPIHNALAYLGQGDRIKLLSSTGNNPMIMVDENLTDLSASLKAVLMGGGLDATTATVLGQVFGKARQTLPTDLICLSASARIGKTPSVAIDGIASPSPSLSQLGITFPLPDRYVLLPSEVSEIETATTAYNLTIKTASETNNLALVDAKSIMEELGKPNGIVSDNYTLTSTFVTGGAFSLDGVHPSPRGYALIANKFIEAINLKYGSNIKAVNLGNYQILFPKTL
;
A
#
# COMPACT_ATOMS: atom_id res chain seq x y z
N MET A 1 -35.64 10.60 -82.04
CA MET A 1 -35.78 9.91 -80.74
C MET A 1 -34.86 10.58 -79.72
N ILE A 2 -35.37 11.56 -78.98
CA ILE A 2 -34.61 12.21 -77.89
C ILE A 2 -34.98 11.44 -76.62
N LYS A 3 -34.06 10.62 -76.12
CA LYS A 3 -34.25 9.80 -74.92
C LYS A 3 -34.27 10.69 -73.67
N ASN A 4 -35.30 10.52 -72.84
CA ASN A 4 -35.53 11.22 -71.58
C ASN A 4 -34.43 10.90 -70.55
N PHE A 5 -33.31 11.63 -70.61
CA PHE A 5 -32.22 11.58 -69.63
C PHE A 5 -32.56 12.23 -68.27
N LYS A 6 -33.72 12.91 -68.17
CA LYS A 6 -34.11 13.64 -66.95
C LYS A 6 -34.43 12.73 -65.76
N TRP A 7 -34.86 11.50 -66.01
CA TRP A 7 -35.19 10.54 -64.95
C TRP A 7 -33.95 9.88 -64.32
N LEU A 8 -32.84 9.77 -65.05
CA LEU A 8 -31.59 9.22 -64.51
C LEU A 8 -30.93 10.18 -63.51
N LEU A 9 -31.07 11.50 -63.74
CA LEU A 9 -30.53 12.54 -62.85
C LEU A 9 -31.27 12.59 -61.50
N LEU A 10 -32.59 12.35 -61.51
CA LEU A 10 -33.38 12.30 -60.27
C LEU A 10 -33.09 11.04 -59.45
N VAL A 11 -32.83 9.90 -60.09
CA VAL A 11 -32.42 8.67 -59.40
C VAL A 11 -30.99 8.80 -58.84
N SER A 12 -30.06 9.47 -59.53
CA SER A 12 -28.73 9.73 -58.96
C SER A 12 -28.75 10.72 -57.79
N LEU A 13 -29.69 11.67 -57.77
CA LEU A 13 -29.89 12.59 -56.63
C LEU A 13 -30.49 11.87 -55.41
N THR A 14 -31.28 10.81 -55.60
CA THR A 14 -31.77 9.98 -54.47
C THR A 14 -30.68 9.08 -53.86
N PHE A 15 -29.65 8.68 -54.62
CA PHE A 15 -28.49 7.96 -54.04
C PHE A 15 -27.49 8.91 -53.36
N ALA A 16 -27.38 10.17 -53.81
CA ALA A 16 -26.55 11.18 -53.16
C ALA A 16 -27.20 11.77 -51.88
N ALA A 17 -28.52 11.73 -51.76
CA ALA A 17 -29.25 12.21 -50.57
C ALA A 17 -29.32 11.19 -49.41
N CYS A 18 -28.82 9.97 -49.59
CA CYS A 18 -28.69 8.97 -48.53
C CYS A 18 -27.26 8.86 -47.96
N ASN A 19 -26.32 9.67 -48.43
CA ASN A 19 -25.10 9.94 -47.68
C ASN A 19 -25.39 11.15 -46.79
N SER A 20 -26.18 10.91 -45.74
CA SER A 20 -26.07 11.71 -44.54
C SER A 20 -24.67 11.46 -44.03
N ASP A 21 -23.72 12.33 -44.37
CA ASP A 21 -22.61 12.64 -43.47
C ASP A 21 -23.28 13.25 -42.23
N ASP A 22 -23.92 12.39 -41.42
CA ASP A 22 -24.25 12.72 -40.04
C ASP A 22 -22.88 12.95 -39.42
N ASP A 23 -22.48 14.22 -39.33
CA ASP A 23 -21.47 14.66 -38.41
C ASP A 23 -21.91 14.12 -37.04
N THR A 24 -21.41 12.94 -36.68
CA THR A 24 -21.66 12.34 -35.38
C THR A 24 -21.23 13.39 -34.38
N ILE A 25 -22.19 14.00 -33.68
CA ILE A 25 -21.91 15.02 -32.67
C ILE A 25 -20.97 14.35 -31.67
N LYS A 26 -19.71 14.75 -31.69
CA LYS A 26 -18.71 14.16 -30.81
C LYS A 26 -18.99 14.60 -29.38
N ASP A 27 -19.38 13.66 -28.53
CA ASP A 27 -19.50 13.96 -27.11
C ASP A 27 -18.09 13.98 -26.49
N THR A 28 -17.57 15.18 -26.27
CA THR A 28 -16.24 15.38 -25.65
C THR A 28 -16.15 14.84 -24.22
N ASN A 29 -17.26 14.45 -23.59
CA ASN A 29 -17.31 13.85 -22.26
C ASN A 29 -17.33 12.32 -22.28
N SER A 30 -17.36 11.69 -23.46
CA SER A 30 -17.23 10.24 -23.62
C SER A 30 -15.79 9.84 -23.92
N SER A 31 -15.45 8.57 -23.71
CA SER A 31 -14.13 8.02 -24.04
C SER A 31 -13.93 7.75 -25.54
N ASP A 32 -15.01 7.62 -26.31
CA ASP A 32 -15.01 7.22 -27.73
C ASP A 32 -15.60 8.27 -28.68
N GLY A 33 -16.09 9.39 -28.14
CA GLY A 33 -16.75 10.46 -28.89
C GLY A 33 -18.23 10.18 -29.19
N LEU A 34 -18.78 9.05 -28.75
CA LEU A 34 -20.18 8.69 -28.95
C LEU A 34 -21.06 9.20 -27.79
N PRO A 35 -22.41 9.23 -27.94
CA PRO A 35 -23.28 9.58 -26.83
C PRO A 35 -22.99 8.74 -25.58
N LEU A 36 -22.95 9.39 -24.42
CA LEU A 36 -22.68 8.75 -23.14
C LEU A 36 -23.62 7.58 -22.85
N THR A 37 -23.06 6.45 -22.43
CA THR A 37 -23.78 5.23 -22.09
C THR A 37 -23.10 4.46 -20.96
N SER A 38 -23.91 3.88 -20.08
CA SER A 38 -23.45 2.89 -19.10
C SER A 38 -23.25 1.50 -19.72
N GLY A 39 -23.50 1.36 -21.03
CA GLY A 39 -23.50 0.09 -21.72
C GLY A 39 -24.52 -0.85 -21.10
N THR A 40 -24.05 -1.98 -20.60
CA THR A 40 -24.89 -2.96 -19.90
C THR A 40 -24.83 -2.84 -18.36
N ALA A 41 -24.03 -1.93 -17.81
CA ALA A 41 -23.94 -1.71 -16.36
C ALA A 41 -25.05 -0.76 -15.87
N ASP A 42 -25.36 -0.84 -14.58
CA ASP A 42 -26.31 0.03 -13.88
C ASP A 42 -25.65 0.60 -12.63
N PHE A 43 -25.27 1.88 -12.67
CA PHE A 43 -24.58 2.55 -11.58
C PHE A 43 -25.52 3.29 -10.61
N SER A 44 -26.84 3.13 -10.74
CA SER A 44 -27.83 3.86 -9.93
C SER A 44 -27.67 3.60 -8.42
N LYS A 45 -27.15 2.43 -8.01
CA LYS A 45 -26.74 2.12 -6.65
C LYS A 45 -25.36 1.45 -6.61
N TYR A 46 -24.32 2.27 -6.70
CA TYR A 46 -22.92 1.83 -6.58
C TYR A 46 -22.50 1.69 -5.10
N VAL A 47 -21.91 0.54 -4.74
CA VAL A 47 -21.20 0.35 -3.46
C VAL A 47 -19.75 -0.10 -3.68
N ALA A 48 -18.84 0.41 -2.87
CA ALA A 48 -17.43 0.05 -2.89
C ALA A 48 -17.06 -0.68 -1.59
N LEU A 49 -16.39 -1.82 -1.72
CA LEU A 49 -15.81 -2.56 -0.60
C LEU A 49 -14.29 -2.67 -0.83
N GLY A 50 -13.53 -2.54 0.24
CA GLY A 50 -12.08 -2.68 0.16
C GLY A 50 -11.39 -2.28 1.44
N ASP A 51 -10.11 -2.00 1.31
CA ASP A 51 -9.25 -1.58 2.42
C ASP A 51 -8.98 -0.07 2.41
N SER A 52 -7.77 0.32 2.79
CA SER A 52 -7.29 1.69 2.86
C SER A 52 -7.31 2.40 1.50
N PHE A 53 -7.19 1.67 0.39
CA PHE A 53 -7.21 2.24 -0.96
C PHE A 53 -8.62 2.73 -1.32
N ALA A 54 -9.64 1.93 -1.00
CA ALA A 54 -11.04 2.33 -1.18
C ALA A 54 -11.42 3.49 -0.24
N ALA A 55 -10.84 3.51 0.96
CA ALA A 55 -11.10 4.56 1.94
C ALA A 55 -10.45 5.92 1.61
N GLY A 56 -9.40 5.95 0.77
CA GLY A 56 -8.64 7.18 0.48
C GLY A 56 -7.53 7.49 1.48
N PHE A 57 -6.93 6.44 2.07
CA PHE A 57 -5.77 6.59 2.95
C PHE A 57 -4.56 7.09 2.16
N SER A 58 -3.84 8.05 2.71
CA SER A 58 -2.60 8.55 2.10
C SER A 58 -1.77 9.25 3.16
N ASP A 59 -0.47 9.41 2.89
CA ASP A 59 0.43 10.14 3.78
C ASP A 59 0.31 9.65 5.24
N ASN A 60 0.20 8.34 5.46
CA ASN A 60 0.13 7.71 6.79
C ASN A 60 -1.19 7.94 7.58
N ALA A 61 -2.24 8.52 7.00
CA ALA A 61 -3.54 8.64 7.69
C ALA A 61 -4.77 8.68 6.76
N LEU A 62 -5.96 8.51 7.34
CA LEU A 62 -7.19 9.06 6.75
C LEU A 62 -7.41 10.49 7.21
N PHE A 63 -7.84 11.33 6.28
CA PHE A 63 -8.21 12.73 6.46
C PHE A 63 -9.13 13.18 5.31
N ILE A 64 -9.94 14.23 5.51
CA ILE A 64 -11.05 14.59 4.58
C ILE A 64 -10.58 14.71 3.13
N LYS A 65 -9.52 15.48 2.85
CA LYS A 65 -9.05 15.71 1.47
C LYS A 65 -8.50 14.45 0.79
N GLY A 66 -7.89 13.54 1.54
CA GLY A 66 -7.48 12.23 1.04
C GLY A 66 -8.70 11.38 0.67
N GLN A 67 -9.71 11.36 1.53
CA GLN A 67 -10.95 10.63 1.31
C GLN A 67 -11.77 11.17 0.14
N GLU A 68 -11.81 12.49 -0.08
CA GLU A 68 -12.46 13.10 -1.24
C GLU A 68 -11.89 12.57 -2.56
N GLY A 69 -10.56 12.36 -2.59
CA GLY A 69 -9.82 11.85 -3.74
C GLY A 69 -9.72 10.31 -3.82
N ALA A 70 -10.39 9.55 -2.95
CA ALA A 70 -10.39 8.10 -3.01
C ALA A 70 -10.89 7.61 -4.38
N TYR A 71 -10.32 6.52 -4.91
CA TYR A 71 -10.72 6.04 -6.24
C TYR A 71 -12.24 5.75 -6.36
N PRO A 72 -12.97 5.23 -5.34
CA PRO A 72 -14.41 5.03 -5.45
C PRO A 72 -15.18 6.35 -5.56
N ASN A 73 -14.72 7.41 -4.91
CA ASN A 73 -15.35 8.73 -5.03
C ASN A 73 -15.16 9.28 -6.45
N ILE A 74 -13.97 9.13 -7.04
CA ILE A 74 -13.69 9.54 -8.42
C ILE A 74 -14.55 8.72 -9.40
N LEU A 75 -14.66 7.40 -9.18
CA LEU A 75 -15.55 6.54 -9.97
C LEU A 75 -17.00 6.99 -9.89
N ALA A 76 -17.51 7.25 -8.69
CA ALA A 76 -18.89 7.70 -8.51
C ALA A 76 -19.19 9.03 -9.22
N GLN A 77 -18.24 9.97 -9.21
CA GLN A 77 -18.36 11.23 -9.97
C GLN A 77 -18.47 10.96 -11.48
N GLN A 78 -17.70 10.02 -12.02
CA GLN A 78 -17.80 9.65 -13.44
C GLN A 78 -19.06 8.85 -13.75
N PHE A 79 -19.52 7.98 -12.85
CA PHE A 79 -20.76 7.22 -13.00
C PHE A 79 -21.98 8.13 -13.05
N ALA A 80 -21.99 9.26 -12.33
CA ALA A 80 -23.08 10.23 -12.36
C ALA A 80 -23.37 10.75 -13.80
N THR A 81 -22.37 10.76 -14.68
CA THR A 81 -22.55 11.19 -16.09
C THR A 81 -23.39 10.23 -16.93
N VAL A 82 -23.54 8.98 -16.47
CA VAL A 82 -24.28 7.90 -17.15
C VAL A 82 -25.38 7.32 -16.25
N GLY A 83 -25.96 8.14 -15.37
CA GLY A 83 -27.10 7.75 -14.52
C GLY A 83 -26.71 7.15 -13.16
N GLY A 84 -25.46 7.33 -12.72
CA GLY A 84 -25.02 6.93 -11.39
C GLY A 84 -25.74 7.69 -10.26
N GLY A 85 -26.00 6.99 -9.16
CA GLY A 85 -26.68 7.56 -7.99
C GLY A 85 -25.75 8.28 -7.01
N THR A 86 -26.32 8.68 -5.87
CA THR A 86 -25.56 9.29 -4.76
C THR A 86 -24.56 8.30 -4.18
N PHE A 87 -23.35 8.80 -3.92
CA PHE A 87 -22.28 8.06 -3.27
C PHE A 87 -21.84 8.78 -1.99
N THR A 88 -21.77 8.05 -0.87
CA THR A 88 -21.51 8.58 0.47
C THR A 88 -20.30 7.91 1.11
N THR A 89 -19.42 8.72 1.68
CA THR A 89 -18.16 8.29 2.32
C THR A 89 -18.19 8.61 3.81
N PRO A 90 -17.78 7.69 4.70
CA PRO A 90 -17.69 7.93 6.14
C PRO A 90 -16.45 8.79 6.45
N PHE A 91 -16.57 10.10 6.22
CA PHE A 91 -15.46 11.02 6.40
C PHE A 91 -14.93 11.05 7.85
N THR A 92 -13.65 11.29 7.96
CA THR A 92 -12.97 11.78 9.15
C THR A 92 -13.38 13.22 9.43
N ASN A 93 -13.06 13.75 10.61
CA ASN A 93 -13.54 15.05 11.06
C ASN A 93 -12.66 16.23 10.62
N ASP A 94 -11.44 15.97 10.13
CA ASP A 94 -10.44 17.00 9.87
C ASP A 94 -9.43 16.62 8.76
N ASN A 95 -8.50 17.55 8.50
CA ASN A 95 -7.37 17.39 7.59
C ASN A 95 -6.01 17.21 8.31
N ILE A 96 -5.99 17.03 9.63
CA ILE A 96 -4.79 16.65 10.39
C ILE A 96 -4.54 15.15 10.20
N GLY A 97 -5.62 14.38 10.13
CA GLY A 97 -5.60 12.93 10.00
C GLY A 97 -5.27 12.21 11.30
N GLY A 98 -5.55 10.91 11.34
CA GLY A 98 -5.38 10.07 12.54
C GLY A 98 -6.68 9.84 13.29
N LEU A 99 -6.59 9.18 14.46
CA LEU A 99 -7.74 8.74 15.24
C LEU A 99 -7.54 8.95 16.74
N LEU A 100 -8.64 9.24 17.42
CA LEU A 100 -8.75 9.25 18.88
C LEU A 100 -9.61 8.07 19.38
N LEU A 101 -9.28 7.55 20.57
CA LEU A 101 -10.13 6.66 21.35
C LEU A 101 -10.23 7.16 22.79
N GLY A 102 -11.43 7.62 23.17
CA GLY A 102 -11.65 8.23 24.48
C GLY A 102 -10.76 9.47 24.69
N GLY A 103 -10.52 10.24 23.63
CA GLY A 103 -9.63 11.41 23.64
C GLY A 103 -8.14 11.12 23.51
N ASN A 104 -7.70 9.85 23.53
CA ASN A 104 -6.29 9.49 23.37
C ASN A 104 -5.96 9.23 21.90
N VAL A 105 -4.84 9.75 21.41
CA VAL A 105 -4.36 9.46 20.05
C VAL A 105 -3.99 7.99 19.93
N ILE A 106 -4.69 7.25 19.08
CA ILE A 106 -4.40 5.83 18.77
C ILE A 106 -3.83 5.65 17.35
N THR A 107 -3.92 6.69 16.51
CA THR A 107 -3.29 6.73 15.18
C THR A 107 -2.82 8.15 14.91
N GLY A 108 -1.56 8.30 14.48
CA GLY A 108 -0.91 9.59 14.28
C GLY A 108 -1.46 10.41 13.12
N SER A 109 -1.03 11.67 13.05
CA SER A 109 -1.39 12.61 11.97
C SER A 109 -0.76 12.23 10.63
N ARG A 110 -1.33 12.77 9.56
CA ARG A 110 -0.80 12.60 8.20
C ARG A 110 0.57 13.25 8.06
N LEU A 111 1.29 12.87 7.01
CA LEU A 111 2.57 13.42 6.62
C LEU A 111 2.40 14.60 5.63
N TYR A 112 3.42 15.46 5.57
CA TYR A 112 3.69 16.35 4.46
C TYR A 112 5.20 16.32 4.17
N PHE A 113 5.60 16.72 2.96
CA PHE A 113 7.02 16.76 2.59
C PHE A 113 7.63 18.10 2.99
N ASP A 114 8.58 18.08 3.92
CA ASP A 114 9.33 19.28 4.28
C ASP A 114 10.50 19.48 3.32
N THR A 115 10.41 20.51 2.48
CA THR A 115 11.43 20.83 1.48
C THR A 115 12.75 21.31 2.09
N THR A 116 12.74 21.77 3.34
CA THR A 116 13.95 22.23 4.05
C THR A 116 14.82 21.05 4.45
N THR A 117 14.22 19.99 4.97
CA THR A 117 14.92 18.77 5.38
C THR A 117 14.92 17.70 4.28
N SER A 118 14.13 17.88 3.22
CA SER A 118 13.90 16.89 2.15
C SER A 118 13.37 15.55 2.69
N THR A 119 12.49 15.62 3.69
CA THR A 119 11.93 14.42 4.36
C THR A 119 10.43 14.55 4.58
N PRO A 120 9.68 13.43 4.58
CA PRO A 120 8.33 13.40 5.16
C PRO A 120 8.38 13.76 6.65
N VAL A 121 7.42 14.57 7.10
CA VAL A 121 7.23 14.93 8.51
C VAL A 121 5.75 14.96 8.84
N SER A 122 5.38 14.66 10.09
CA SER A 122 3.99 14.70 10.53
C SER A 122 3.45 16.13 10.57
N VAL A 123 2.19 16.30 10.18
CA VAL A 123 1.43 17.53 10.41
C VAL A 123 1.30 17.76 11.93
N VAL A 124 1.61 18.97 12.37
CA VAL A 124 1.47 19.38 13.77
C VAL A 124 0.00 19.63 14.08
N GLY A 125 -0.52 18.96 15.09
CA GLY A 125 -1.92 19.07 15.52
C GLY A 125 -2.38 17.80 16.23
N THR A 126 -3.52 17.87 16.89
CA THR A 126 -4.17 16.68 17.47
C THR A 126 -5.29 16.25 16.52
N PRO A 127 -5.36 14.96 16.12
CA PRO A 127 -6.50 14.43 15.38
C PRO A 127 -7.82 14.70 16.13
N THR A 128 -8.92 14.94 15.43
CA THR A 128 -10.25 15.20 16.02
C THR A 128 -11.26 14.08 15.73
N THR A 129 -10.84 13.06 14.98
CA THR A 129 -11.69 11.92 14.63
C THR A 129 -11.73 10.91 15.78
N GLU A 130 -12.77 10.99 16.60
CA GLU A 130 -13.02 10.05 17.70
C GLU A 130 -13.75 8.79 17.19
N VAL A 131 -13.18 7.62 17.50
CA VAL A 131 -13.71 6.31 17.08
C VAL A 131 -15.09 6.04 17.68
N THR A 132 -15.32 6.50 18.91
CA THR A 132 -16.60 6.30 19.62
C THR A 132 -17.71 7.25 19.16
N THR A 133 -17.39 8.29 18.38
CA THR A 133 -18.37 9.18 17.75
C THR A 133 -18.92 8.52 16.49
N HIS A 134 -19.95 7.71 16.67
CA HIS A 134 -20.58 6.94 15.60
C HIS A 134 -21.25 7.84 14.55
N LEU A 135 -21.01 7.55 13.28
CA LEU A 135 -21.61 8.19 12.11
C LEU A 135 -22.91 7.46 11.72
N SER A 136 -24.02 8.17 11.80
CA SER A 136 -25.33 7.65 11.36
C SER A 136 -25.52 7.80 9.84
N GLY A 137 -26.23 6.86 9.23
CA GLY A 137 -26.66 6.93 7.84
C GLY A 137 -26.24 5.70 7.06
N THR A 138 -26.37 5.77 5.73
CA THR A 138 -25.96 4.70 4.82
C THR A 138 -24.73 5.17 4.04
N PHE A 139 -23.66 4.39 4.12
CA PHE A 139 -22.40 4.65 3.43
C PHE A 139 -22.20 3.68 2.29
N THR A 140 -22.01 4.20 1.08
CA THR A 140 -21.72 3.38 -0.11
C THR A 140 -20.24 3.17 -0.32
N ASN A 141 -19.36 3.97 0.32
CA ASN A 141 -17.95 3.65 0.46
C ASN A 141 -17.72 2.87 1.76
N LEU A 142 -17.50 1.57 1.64
CA LEU A 142 -17.16 0.65 2.73
C LEU A 142 -15.69 0.24 2.67
N GLY A 143 -14.80 1.16 2.31
CA GLY A 143 -13.35 1.01 2.45
C GLY A 143 -12.93 1.04 3.92
N VAL A 144 -12.22 0.02 4.39
CA VAL A 144 -11.82 -0.13 5.79
C VAL A 144 -10.29 -0.28 5.89
N PRO A 145 -9.54 0.79 6.23
CA PRO A 145 -8.09 0.69 6.37
C PRO A 145 -7.66 -0.42 7.33
N GLY A 146 -6.64 -1.19 6.94
CA GLY A 146 -6.13 -2.34 7.68
C GLY A 146 -6.95 -3.63 7.57
N ALA A 147 -8.09 -3.63 6.88
CA ALA A 147 -8.86 -4.85 6.66
C ALA A 147 -8.13 -5.82 5.71
N LYS A 148 -7.86 -7.02 6.21
CA LYS A 148 -7.67 -8.24 5.39
C LYS A 148 -9.00 -8.75 4.81
N SER A 149 -8.93 -9.58 3.77
CA SER A 149 -10.08 -10.15 3.06
C SER A 149 -11.16 -10.74 3.98
N PHE A 150 -10.76 -11.56 4.96
CA PHE A 150 -11.70 -12.27 5.83
C PHE A 150 -12.39 -11.37 6.85
N HIS A 151 -11.85 -10.19 7.13
CA HIS A 151 -12.49 -9.24 8.04
C HIS A 151 -13.81 -8.69 7.49
N LEU A 152 -13.99 -8.66 6.17
CA LEU A 152 -15.25 -8.20 5.57
C LEU A 152 -16.42 -9.13 5.89
N LEU A 153 -16.12 -10.38 6.28
CA LEU A 153 -17.10 -11.39 6.70
C LEU A 153 -17.21 -11.51 8.23
N ALA A 154 -16.38 -10.81 9.01
CA ALA A 154 -16.27 -11.01 10.45
C ALA A 154 -17.33 -10.20 11.23
N PRO A 155 -18.30 -10.84 11.91
CA PRO A 155 -19.21 -10.15 12.82
C PRO A 155 -18.42 -9.53 13.97
N GLY A 156 -18.78 -8.33 14.39
CA GLY A 156 -18.08 -7.65 15.49
C GLY A 156 -16.85 -6.85 15.04
N TYR A 157 -16.43 -6.95 13.78
CA TYR A 157 -15.28 -6.19 13.28
C TYR A 157 -15.49 -4.66 13.35
N GLY A 158 -16.73 -4.22 13.36
CA GLY A 158 -17.14 -2.82 13.57
C GLY A 158 -17.63 -2.51 14.98
N ASN A 159 -17.28 -3.30 16.00
CA ASN A 159 -17.73 -3.04 17.37
C ASN A 159 -16.78 -2.06 18.09
N PRO A 160 -17.21 -0.85 18.50
CA PRO A 160 -16.36 0.10 19.22
C PRO A 160 -15.74 -0.48 20.50
N ALA A 161 -16.43 -1.41 21.18
CA ALA A 161 -15.91 -2.04 22.40
C ALA A 161 -14.71 -2.96 22.14
N GLY A 162 -14.54 -3.47 20.91
CA GLY A 162 -13.43 -4.34 20.53
C GLY A 162 -12.16 -3.58 20.12
N VAL A 163 -12.22 -2.26 19.94
CA VAL A 163 -11.11 -1.48 19.36
C VAL A 163 -9.90 -1.47 20.30
N ALA A 164 -10.09 -1.19 21.58
CA ALA A 164 -8.99 -1.16 22.56
C ALA A 164 -8.29 -2.52 22.71
N ALA A 165 -9.02 -3.62 22.48
CA ALA A 165 -8.50 -4.99 22.55
C ALA A 165 -7.89 -5.48 21.23
N GLY A 166 -7.96 -4.69 20.15
CA GLY A 166 -7.50 -5.10 18.82
C GLY A 166 -8.39 -6.15 18.13
N THR A 167 -9.60 -6.41 18.65
CA THR A 167 -10.54 -7.38 18.06
C THR A 167 -11.54 -6.75 17.09
N ALA A 168 -11.54 -5.43 16.97
CA ALA A 168 -12.36 -4.66 16.03
C ALA A 168 -11.56 -3.54 15.39
N ASN A 169 -11.98 -3.12 14.19
CA ASN A 169 -11.33 -2.07 13.43
C ASN A 169 -11.86 -0.69 13.82
N PRO A 170 -10.97 0.26 14.13
CA PRO A 170 -11.37 1.58 14.60
C PRO A 170 -12.06 2.43 13.53
N TYR A 171 -11.81 2.17 12.23
CA TYR A 171 -12.49 2.88 11.14
C TYR A 171 -13.90 2.33 10.92
N PHE A 172 -14.06 1.01 10.83
CA PHE A 172 -15.40 0.42 10.64
C PHE A 172 -16.30 0.64 11.86
N ALA A 173 -15.75 0.65 13.07
CA ALA A 173 -16.48 0.98 14.29
C ALA A 173 -17.21 2.33 14.24
N ARG A 174 -16.71 3.28 13.43
CA ARG A 174 -17.35 4.58 13.26
C ARG A 174 -18.62 4.53 12.43
N PHE A 175 -18.82 3.56 11.55
CA PHE A 175 -19.93 3.59 10.59
C PHE A 175 -20.65 2.25 10.36
N ALA A 176 -20.27 1.20 11.09
CA ALA A 176 -20.95 -0.09 11.07
C ALA A 176 -22.43 0.05 11.49
N SER A 177 -23.37 -0.49 10.70
CA SER A 177 -24.81 -0.34 10.97
C SER A 177 -25.26 -0.92 12.32
N SER A 178 -24.50 -1.89 12.86
CA SER A 178 -24.66 -2.40 14.22
C SER A 178 -23.34 -3.03 14.71
N PRO A 179 -23.15 -3.18 16.04
CA PRO A 179 -21.94 -3.81 16.59
C PRO A 179 -21.70 -5.26 16.16
N THR A 180 -22.69 -5.95 15.58
CA THR A 180 -22.58 -7.36 15.14
C THR A 180 -22.62 -7.52 13.63
N THR A 181 -22.73 -6.43 12.86
CA THR A 181 -22.74 -6.50 11.40
C THR A 181 -21.38 -6.89 10.84
N THR A 182 -21.36 -7.17 9.54
CA THR A 182 -20.15 -7.35 8.74
C THR A 182 -20.10 -6.26 7.67
N VAL A 183 -18.90 -5.96 7.15
CA VAL A 183 -18.76 -4.99 6.04
C VAL A 183 -19.60 -5.45 4.83
N LEU A 184 -19.59 -6.76 4.53
CA LEU A 184 -20.40 -7.32 3.46
C LEU A 184 -21.90 -7.14 3.71
N ALA A 185 -22.39 -7.40 4.94
CA ALA A 185 -23.80 -7.25 5.27
C ALA A 185 -24.28 -5.80 5.11
N ASP A 186 -23.48 -4.84 5.57
CA ASP A 186 -23.74 -3.41 5.40
C ASP A 186 -23.77 -3.00 3.92
N ALA A 187 -22.95 -3.62 3.06
CA ALA A 187 -22.97 -3.37 1.62
C ALA A 187 -24.22 -3.94 0.94
N ILE A 188 -24.54 -5.22 1.16
CA ILE A 188 -25.63 -5.90 0.44
C ILE A 188 -27.02 -5.47 0.90
N SER A 189 -27.17 -5.03 2.15
CA SER A 189 -28.44 -4.50 2.68
C SER A 189 -28.94 -3.26 1.94
N GLN A 190 -28.05 -2.58 1.21
CA GLN A 190 -28.37 -1.41 0.40
C GLN A 190 -28.95 -1.75 -0.98
N ASN A 191 -29.09 -3.05 -1.30
CA ASN A 191 -29.53 -3.56 -2.60
C ASN A 191 -28.79 -2.91 -3.79
N PRO A 192 -27.45 -3.00 -3.85
CA PRO A 192 -26.68 -2.35 -4.90
C PRO A 192 -27.03 -2.88 -6.30
N THR A 193 -26.78 -2.08 -7.33
CA THR A 193 -26.88 -2.46 -8.74
C THR A 193 -25.50 -2.71 -9.35
N PHE A 194 -24.48 -2.09 -8.76
CA PHE A 194 -23.08 -2.27 -9.15
C PHE A 194 -22.16 -2.24 -7.92
N PHE A 195 -21.08 -3.02 -7.94
CA PHE A 195 -20.08 -2.99 -6.88
C PHE A 195 -18.66 -2.85 -7.41
N SER A 196 -17.76 -2.32 -6.57
CA SER A 196 -16.32 -2.51 -6.73
C SER A 196 -15.76 -3.23 -5.51
N LEU A 197 -14.92 -4.24 -5.71
CA LEU A 197 -14.20 -4.93 -4.65
C LEU A 197 -12.70 -4.90 -4.93
N TRP A 198 -11.94 -4.21 -4.08
CA TRP A 198 -10.49 -4.32 -4.07
C TRP A 198 -10.00 -4.58 -2.67
N ILE A 199 -9.68 -5.85 -2.41
CA ILE A 199 -9.28 -6.35 -1.10
C ILE A 199 -8.26 -7.46 -1.28
N GLY A 200 -7.36 -7.60 -0.32
CA GLY A 200 -6.33 -8.63 -0.32
C GLY A 200 -4.93 -8.08 -0.08
N GLY A 201 -4.71 -6.77 -0.26
CA GLY A 201 -3.40 -6.16 -0.04
C GLY A 201 -2.92 -6.35 1.40
N ASN A 202 -3.79 -6.13 2.39
CA ASN A 202 -3.44 -6.34 3.80
C ASN A 202 -3.27 -7.82 4.20
N ASP A 203 -3.70 -8.77 3.37
CA ASP A 203 -3.50 -10.19 3.64
C ASP A 203 -2.01 -10.56 3.63
N GLU A 204 -1.18 -9.74 2.95
CA GLU A 204 0.28 -9.84 2.84
C GLU A 204 1.05 -8.60 3.33
N LEU A 205 0.50 -7.39 3.20
CA LEU A 205 1.23 -6.15 3.56
C LEU A 205 1.60 -6.10 5.04
N GLY A 206 0.72 -6.58 5.92
CA GLY A 206 0.99 -6.61 7.36
C GLY A 206 2.23 -7.44 7.70
N TYR A 207 2.36 -8.62 7.08
CA TYR A 207 3.52 -9.50 7.20
C TYR A 207 4.78 -8.85 6.65
N ALA A 208 4.68 -8.29 5.45
CA ALA A 208 5.82 -7.67 4.79
C ALA A 208 6.36 -6.45 5.56
N THR A 209 5.46 -5.60 6.07
CA THR A 209 5.83 -4.39 6.83
C THR A 209 6.25 -4.69 8.28
N SER A 210 6.04 -5.92 8.74
CA SER A 210 6.62 -6.44 9.99
C SER A 210 7.89 -7.25 9.76
N GLY A 211 8.57 -7.06 8.63
CA GLY A 211 9.84 -7.72 8.32
C GLY A 211 9.71 -9.23 8.11
N GLY A 212 8.53 -9.71 7.71
CA GLY A 212 8.31 -11.14 7.54
C GLY A 212 8.09 -11.90 8.84
N ASP A 213 7.86 -11.22 9.97
CA ASP A 213 7.61 -11.88 11.24
C ASP A 213 6.15 -12.38 11.36
N PRO A 214 5.88 -13.70 11.26
CA PRO A 214 4.52 -14.23 11.33
C PRO A 214 3.91 -14.13 12.74
N THR A 215 4.72 -13.88 13.78
CA THR A 215 4.24 -13.70 15.15
C THR A 215 3.66 -12.30 15.36
N VAL A 216 4.09 -11.33 14.56
CA VAL A 216 3.57 -9.95 14.57
C VAL A 216 2.35 -9.84 13.66
N ASN A 217 2.47 -10.29 12.41
CA ASN A 217 1.35 -10.26 11.47
C ASN A 217 1.47 -11.39 10.43
N PRO A 218 0.75 -12.50 10.60
CA PRO A 218 0.93 -13.66 9.71
C PRO A 218 0.36 -13.41 8.31
N LEU A 219 1.02 -14.00 7.30
CA LEU A 219 0.44 -14.16 5.96
C LEU A 219 -0.90 -14.90 6.05
N THR A 220 -1.88 -14.44 5.28
CA THR A 220 -3.17 -15.14 5.22
C THR A 220 -3.00 -16.45 4.45
N PRO A 221 -3.38 -17.62 4.97
CA PRO A 221 -3.25 -18.85 4.20
C PRO A 221 -4.05 -18.79 2.89
N ALA A 222 -3.46 -19.24 1.77
CA ALA A 222 -4.10 -19.18 0.45
C ALA A 222 -5.52 -19.80 0.43
N ALA A 223 -5.73 -20.90 1.15
CA ALA A 223 -7.04 -21.53 1.29
C ALA A 223 -8.06 -20.65 2.05
N THR A 224 -7.61 -19.88 3.05
CA THR A 224 -8.47 -18.95 3.79
C THR A 224 -8.89 -17.78 2.89
N PHE A 225 -7.94 -17.23 2.13
CA PHE A 225 -8.22 -16.18 1.14
C PHE A 225 -9.19 -16.69 0.07
N ASP A 226 -8.94 -17.87 -0.52
CA ASP A 226 -9.80 -18.48 -1.54
C ASP A 226 -11.25 -18.67 -1.07
N ALA A 227 -11.44 -19.29 0.10
CA ALA A 227 -12.77 -19.50 0.67
C ALA A 227 -13.50 -18.19 0.97
N THR A 228 -12.77 -17.21 1.52
CA THR A 228 -13.30 -15.88 1.83
C THR A 228 -13.72 -15.13 0.56
N TYR A 229 -12.81 -15.04 -0.41
CA TYR A 229 -13.03 -14.27 -1.64
C TYR A 229 -14.18 -14.86 -2.46
N LYS A 230 -14.28 -16.19 -2.54
CA LYS A 230 -15.43 -16.87 -3.16
C LYS A 230 -16.75 -16.53 -2.46
N THR A 231 -16.75 -16.49 -1.13
CA THR A 231 -17.94 -16.12 -0.34
C THR A 231 -18.36 -14.67 -0.60
N LEU A 232 -17.40 -13.73 -0.58
CA LEU A 232 -17.64 -12.32 -0.90
C LEU A 232 -18.26 -12.18 -2.29
N ILE A 233 -17.64 -12.79 -3.31
CA ILE A 233 -18.10 -12.67 -4.70
C ILE A 233 -19.48 -13.30 -4.89
N ALA A 234 -19.75 -14.49 -4.34
CA ALA A 234 -21.05 -15.13 -4.47
C ALA A 234 -22.21 -14.25 -3.94
N GLN A 235 -22.00 -13.54 -2.83
CA GLN A 235 -22.99 -12.61 -2.27
C GLN A 235 -23.08 -11.32 -3.09
N LEU A 236 -21.95 -10.75 -3.49
CA LEU A 236 -21.90 -9.51 -4.27
C LEU A 236 -22.50 -9.68 -5.68
N THR A 237 -22.45 -10.87 -6.27
CA THR A 237 -23.01 -11.15 -7.62
C THR A 237 -24.42 -11.72 -7.60
N THR A 238 -25.02 -11.89 -6.41
CA THR A 238 -26.40 -12.37 -6.25
C THR A 238 -27.38 -11.54 -7.11
N GLY A 239 -28.27 -12.22 -7.82
CA GLY A 239 -29.22 -11.59 -8.74
C GLY A 239 -28.61 -11.15 -10.08
N GLY A 240 -27.40 -11.60 -10.42
CA GLY A 240 -26.70 -11.21 -11.65
C GLY A 240 -26.07 -9.82 -11.56
N ARG A 241 -25.84 -9.33 -10.34
CA ARG A 241 -25.26 -8.01 -10.09
C ARG A 241 -23.86 -7.91 -10.71
N LYS A 242 -23.64 -6.82 -11.43
CA LYS A 242 -22.37 -6.52 -12.10
C LYS A 242 -21.41 -5.81 -11.15
N GLY A 243 -20.12 -5.90 -11.46
CA GLY A 243 -19.11 -5.22 -10.67
C GLY A 243 -17.73 -5.26 -11.30
N VAL A 244 -16.79 -4.63 -10.60
CA VAL A 244 -15.38 -4.59 -10.97
C VAL A 244 -14.54 -5.03 -9.78
N ILE A 245 -13.58 -5.90 -10.05
CA ILE A 245 -12.61 -6.34 -9.06
C ILE A 245 -11.20 -6.04 -9.55
N ALA A 246 -10.25 -5.98 -8.64
CA ALA A 246 -8.85 -5.77 -8.96
C ALA A 246 -8.00 -6.86 -8.32
N ASN A 247 -6.98 -7.32 -9.06
CA ASN A 247 -5.95 -8.18 -8.49
C ASN A 247 -4.99 -7.36 -7.61
N LEU A 248 -4.00 -8.02 -7.01
CA LEU A 248 -3.04 -7.43 -6.09
C LEU A 248 -1.72 -7.11 -6.80
N PRO A 249 -1.12 -5.93 -6.53
CA PRO A 249 0.25 -5.66 -6.94
C PRO A 249 1.23 -6.56 -6.17
N VAL A 250 2.46 -6.71 -6.69
CA VAL A 250 3.53 -7.34 -5.91
C VAL A 250 3.98 -6.33 -4.84
N ILE A 251 3.57 -6.51 -3.59
CA ILE A 251 3.74 -5.49 -2.54
C ILE A 251 5.20 -5.11 -2.25
N THR A 252 6.16 -6.01 -2.48
CA THR A 252 7.60 -5.74 -2.31
C THR A 252 8.15 -4.76 -3.36
N THR A 253 7.37 -4.45 -4.39
CA THR A 253 7.67 -3.40 -5.38
C THR A 253 7.12 -2.02 -4.99
N LEU A 254 6.52 -1.88 -3.81
CA LEU A 254 6.11 -0.57 -3.28
C LEU A 254 7.33 0.23 -2.79
N PRO A 255 7.30 1.58 -2.87
CA PRO A 255 8.38 2.44 -2.38
C PRO A 255 8.82 2.16 -0.95
N TYR A 256 7.90 1.66 -0.12
CA TYR A 256 8.17 1.24 1.25
C TYR A 256 9.38 0.30 1.38
N PHE A 257 9.70 -0.52 0.37
CA PHE A 257 10.69 -1.59 0.49
C PHE A 257 12.05 -1.31 -0.15
N TYR A 258 12.20 -0.24 -0.92
CA TYR A 258 13.47 0.06 -1.64
C TYR A 258 13.98 1.49 -1.50
N VAL A 259 13.25 2.37 -0.80
CA VAL A 259 13.72 3.75 -0.54
C VAL A 259 15.00 3.74 0.31
N ILE A 260 15.05 2.88 1.33
CA ILE A 260 16.22 2.71 2.17
C ILE A 260 17.14 1.67 1.54
N LYS A 261 18.35 2.09 1.18
CA LYS A 261 19.32 1.19 0.54
C LYS A 261 19.96 0.28 1.57
N TYR A 262 20.33 -0.94 1.18
CA TYR A 262 21.06 -1.86 2.05
C TYR A 262 22.32 -1.20 2.64
N ASN A 263 23.01 -0.34 1.89
CA ASN A 263 24.18 0.42 2.32
C ASN A 263 23.87 1.89 2.65
N GLN A 264 22.80 2.17 3.39
CA GLN A 264 22.38 3.55 3.68
C GLN A 264 23.36 4.33 4.58
N LEU A 265 24.27 3.67 5.31
CA LEU A 265 25.15 4.35 6.28
C LEU A 265 26.22 5.17 5.56
N THR A 266 25.97 6.47 5.43
CA THR A 266 26.93 7.45 4.93
C THR A 266 27.96 7.81 6.00
N GLN A 267 29.04 8.49 5.60
CA GLN A 267 30.02 9.04 6.53
C GLN A 267 29.38 10.02 7.53
N ALA A 268 28.34 10.76 7.12
CA ALA A 268 27.60 11.66 8.00
C ALA A 268 26.80 10.91 9.07
N ASN A 269 26.22 9.74 8.74
CA ASN A 269 25.53 8.89 9.71
C ASN A 269 26.48 8.34 10.79
N LEU A 270 27.76 8.21 10.46
CA LEU A 270 28.81 7.68 11.34
C LEU A 270 29.65 8.77 12.00
N THR A 271 29.22 10.04 11.91
CA THR A 271 29.92 11.19 12.50
C THR A 271 29.14 11.72 13.70
N VAL A 272 29.79 11.77 14.86
CA VAL A 272 29.21 12.33 16.09
C VAL A 272 30.04 13.52 16.53
N SER A 273 29.38 14.67 16.72
CA SER A 273 30.04 15.93 17.12
C SER A 273 31.25 16.29 16.25
N GLY A 274 31.15 16.04 14.94
CA GLY A 274 32.21 16.32 13.95
C GLY A 274 33.32 15.26 13.88
N VAL A 275 33.28 14.21 14.69
CA VAL A 275 34.26 13.12 14.67
C VAL A 275 33.68 11.91 13.94
N ASN A 276 34.34 11.49 12.86
CA ASN A 276 33.99 10.27 12.14
C ASN A 276 34.43 9.04 12.95
N LEU A 277 33.48 8.14 13.24
CA LEU A 277 33.69 7.01 14.13
C LEU A 277 34.12 5.72 13.41
N VAL A 278 34.24 5.69 12.08
CA VAL A 278 34.55 4.47 11.31
C VAL A 278 35.79 3.74 11.83
N ASN A 279 36.90 4.45 12.03
CA ASN A 279 38.15 3.83 12.50
C ASN A 279 38.01 3.28 13.92
N THR A 280 37.31 4.01 14.80
CA THR A 280 37.02 3.57 16.17
C THR A 280 36.13 2.33 16.18
N LEU A 281 35.05 2.34 15.41
CA LEU A 281 34.12 1.20 15.27
C LEU A 281 34.84 -0.03 14.70
N ASN A 282 35.69 0.17 13.69
CA ASN A 282 36.51 -0.91 13.12
C ASN A 282 37.48 -1.50 14.14
N ALA A 283 38.18 -0.67 14.89
CA ALA A 283 39.15 -1.13 15.88
C ALA A 283 38.48 -1.81 17.09
N GLN A 284 37.34 -1.28 17.57
CA GLN A 284 36.77 -1.66 18.86
C GLN A 284 35.60 -2.64 18.77
N LEU A 285 34.88 -2.71 17.64
CA LEU A 285 33.69 -3.55 17.50
C LEU A 285 33.75 -4.45 16.27
N TYR A 286 33.81 -3.88 15.07
CA TYR A 286 33.71 -4.65 13.83
C TYR A 286 34.91 -5.58 13.64
N GLY A 287 36.13 -5.14 13.93
CA GLY A 287 37.34 -5.97 13.81
C GLY A 287 37.35 -7.18 14.75
N PRO A 288 37.16 -6.99 16.07
CA PRO A 288 37.07 -8.11 17.01
C PRO A 288 35.97 -9.13 16.63
N ILE A 289 34.78 -8.66 16.27
CA ILE A 289 33.67 -9.53 15.86
C ILE A 289 33.98 -10.24 14.54
N HIS A 290 34.49 -9.52 13.54
CA HIS A 290 34.91 -10.08 12.26
C HIS A 290 35.94 -11.20 12.44
N ASN A 291 36.98 -10.97 13.24
CA ASN A 291 38.03 -11.96 13.49
C ASN A 291 37.49 -13.20 14.21
N ALA A 292 36.64 -13.02 15.21
CA ALA A 292 36.02 -14.14 15.93
C ALA A 292 35.09 -14.95 15.03
N LEU A 293 34.29 -14.29 14.19
CA LEU A 293 33.46 -14.94 13.19
C LEU A 293 34.30 -15.63 12.11
N ALA A 294 35.41 -15.02 11.67
CA ALA A 294 36.34 -15.63 10.71
C ALA A 294 36.98 -16.90 11.26
N TYR A 295 37.34 -16.92 12.55
CA TYR A 295 37.81 -18.13 13.24
C TYR A 295 36.75 -19.25 13.22
N LEU A 296 35.46 -18.89 13.32
CA LEU A 296 34.32 -19.80 13.21
C LEU A 296 33.93 -20.13 11.75
N GLY A 297 34.69 -19.66 10.75
CA GLY A 297 34.38 -19.86 9.33
C GLY A 297 33.21 -19.03 8.79
N GLN A 298 32.87 -17.93 9.46
CA GLN A 298 31.68 -17.09 9.23
C GLN A 298 32.03 -15.59 9.13
N GLY A 299 33.28 -15.26 8.79
CA GLY A 299 33.80 -13.89 8.74
C GLY A 299 33.08 -12.96 7.77
N ASP A 300 32.37 -13.50 6.77
CA ASP A 300 31.59 -12.72 5.81
C ASP A 300 30.33 -12.10 6.40
N ARG A 301 29.85 -12.57 7.57
CA ARG A 301 28.67 -11.97 8.22
C ARG A 301 28.89 -10.50 8.55
N ILE A 302 30.07 -10.11 9.04
CA ILE A 302 30.37 -8.73 9.45
C ILE A 302 31.76 -8.37 8.96
N LYS A 303 31.87 -7.37 8.08
CA LYS A 303 33.12 -6.82 7.54
C LYS A 303 33.39 -5.43 8.12
N LEU A 304 34.66 -5.03 8.08
CA LEU A 304 35.05 -3.68 8.46
C LEU A 304 34.32 -2.63 7.60
N LEU A 305 33.97 -1.51 8.24
CA LEU A 305 33.35 -0.35 7.60
C LEU A 305 34.36 0.39 6.71
N SER A 306 33.93 0.82 5.54
CA SER A 306 34.65 1.71 4.63
C SER A 306 34.75 3.12 5.19
N SER A 307 35.95 3.71 5.10
CA SER A 307 36.26 5.08 5.47
C SER A 307 35.95 6.12 4.39
N THR A 308 35.59 5.67 3.18
CA THR A 308 35.35 6.55 2.02
C THR A 308 34.01 6.32 1.34
N GLY A 309 33.46 5.10 1.42
CA GLY A 309 32.18 4.73 0.82
C GLY A 309 31.03 4.71 1.82
N ASN A 310 29.84 4.40 1.32
CA ASN A 310 28.71 4.06 2.17
C ASN A 310 28.84 2.63 2.69
N ASN A 311 28.22 2.36 3.84
CA ASN A 311 28.35 1.10 4.55
C ASN A 311 27.00 0.38 4.70
N PRO A 312 26.99 -0.97 4.68
CA PRO A 312 25.84 -1.76 5.07
C PRO A 312 25.53 -1.59 6.56
N MET A 313 24.26 -1.76 6.91
CA MET A 313 23.79 -1.80 8.28
C MET A 313 23.99 -3.20 8.85
N ILE A 314 24.04 -3.34 10.17
CA ILE A 314 23.92 -4.65 10.83
C ILE A 314 22.44 -4.96 11.03
N MET A 315 22.03 -6.20 10.77
CA MET A 315 20.67 -6.72 10.98
C MET A 315 20.72 -8.11 11.61
N VAL A 316 19.63 -8.50 12.29
CA VAL A 316 19.40 -9.89 12.69
C VAL A 316 18.89 -10.65 11.46
N ASP A 317 19.55 -11.74 11.10
CA ASP A 317 19.05 -12.67 10.06
C ASP A 317 18.63 -13.97 10.73
N GLU A 318 17.33 -14.24 10.71
CA GLU A 318 16.75 -15.39 11.39
C GLU A 318 17.12 -16.74 10.78
N ASN A 319 17.49 -16.77 9.50
CA ASN A 319 17.94 -17.97 8.77
C ASN A 319 19.37 -18.39 9.14
N LEU A 320 20.15 -17.51 9.79
CA LEU A 320 21.50 -17.85 10.21
C LEU A 320 21.51 -18.80 11.41
N THR A 321 22.42 -19.78 11.37
CA THR A 321 22.81 -20.55 12.55
C THR A 321 23.22 -19.59 13.66
N ASP A 322 22.63 -19.77 14.84
CA ASP A 322 22.95 -19.00 16.03
C ASP A 322 24.33 -19.40 16.58
N LEU A 323 25.28 -18.48 16.49
CA LEU A 323 26.64 -18.66 16.97
C LEU A 323 26.86 -18.03 18.35
N SER A 324 25.82 -17.61 19.07
CA SER A 324 25.97 -16.85 20.33
C SER A 324 26.93 -17.50 21.33
N ALA A 325 26.80 -18.81 21.55
CA ALA A 325 27.66 -19.56 22.46
C ALA A 325 29.11 -19.71 21.94
N SER A 326 29.27 -20.06 20.67
CA SER A 326 30.59 -20.24 20.03
C SER A 326 31.34 -18.92 19.93
N LEU A 327 30.64 -17.85 19.56
CA LEU A 327 31.19 -16.50 19.45
C LEU A 327 31.66 -16.00 20.81
N LYS A 328 30.86 -16.19 21.87
CA LYS A 328 31.29 -15.92 23.25
C LYS A 328 32.59 -16.66 23.59
N ALA A 329 32.67 -17.96 23.31
CA ALA A 329 33.85 -18.76 23.64
C ALA A 329 35.12 -18.26 22.92
N VAL A 330 35.02 -17.94 21.62
CA VAL A 330 36.13 -17.41 20.83
C VAL A 330 36.56 -16.03 21.32
N LEU A 331 35.61 -15.14 21.64
CA LEU A 331 35.92 -13.81 22.16
C LEU A 331 36.63 -13.88 23.53
N MET A 332 36.18 -14.78 24.41
CA MET A 332 36.87 -15.02 25.69
C MET A 332 38.29 -15.58 25.47
N GLY A 333 38.44 -16.53 24.55
CA GLY A 333 39.75 -17.07 24.17
C GLY A 333 40.70 -16.01 23.58
N GLY A 334 40.14 -14.98 22.95
CA GLY A 334 40.85 -13.79 22.46
C GLY A 334 41.18 -12.74 23.53
N GLY A 335 40.88 -13.01 24.81
CA GLY A 335 41.22 -12.15 25.94
C GLY A 335 40.14 -11.16 26.38
N LEU A 336 38.92 -11.26 25.82
CA LEU A 336 37.78 -10.44 26.27
C LEU A 336 37.20 -10.98 27.58
N ASP A 337 36.73 -10.11 28.46
CA ASP A 337 36.09 -10.54 29.72
C ASP A 337 34.77 -11.29 29.45
N ALA A 338 34.38 -12.16 30.39
CA ALA A 338 33.23 -13.05 30.23
C ALA A 338 31.90 -12.30 30.05
N THR A 339 31.74 -11.13 30.68
CA THR A 339 30.51 -10.34 30.60
C THR A 339 30.37 -9.71 29.22
N THR A 340 31.42 -9.02 28.76
CA THR A 340 31.45 -8.39 27.43
C THR A 340 31.30 -9.44 26.32
N ALA A 341 32.02 -10.56 26.40
CA ALA A 341 31.92 -11.65 25.44
C ALA A 341 30.52 -12.28 25.40
N THR A 342 29.83 -12.37 26.55
CA THR A 342 28.45 -12.87 26.61
C THR A 342 27.50 -11.94 25.87
N VAL A 343 27.59 -10.64 26.13
CA VAL A 343 26.74 -9.62 25.48
C VAL A 343 26.99 -9.61 23.97
N LEU A 344 28.25 -9.59 23.53
CA LEU A 344 28.60 -9.62 22.11
C LEU A 344 28.14 -10.92 21.43
N GLY A 345 28.29 -12.06 22.10
CA GLY A 345 27.75 -13.34 21.63
C GLY A 345 26.25 -13.26 21.36
N GLN A 346 25.47 -12.80 22.35
CA GLN A 346 24.01 -12.67 22.24
C GLN A 346 23.56 -11.70 21.14
N VAL A 347 24.24 -10.56 21.01
CA VAL A 347 23.87 -9.53 20.02
C VAL A 347 24.24 -9.95 18.60
N PHE A 348 25.40 -10.57 18.41
CA PHE A 348 25.95 -10.84 17.07
C PHE A 348 25.84 -12.30 16.62
N GLY A 349 25.31 -13.21 17.45
CA GLY A 349 25.20 -14.64 17.15
C GLY A 349 24.40 -14.97 15.89
N LYS A 350 23.37 -14.16 15.60
CA LYS A 350 22.56 -14.20 14.36
C LYS A 350 22.69 -12.94 13.51
N ALA A 351 23.65 -12.06 13.81
CA ALA A 351 23.77 -10.81 13.09
C ALA A 351 24.62 -10.97 11.82
N ARG A 352 24.27 -10.20 10.80
CA ARG A 352 25.12 -9.93 9.64
C ARG A 352 24.91 -8.52 9.13
N GLN A 353 25.78 -8.10 8.22
CA GLN A 353 25.56 -6.90 7.41
C GLN A 353 24.47 -7.16 6.37
N THR A 354 23.68 -6.12 6.10
CA THR A 354 22.68 -6.08 5.03
C THR A 354 23.33 -6.29 3.67
N LEU A 355 22.60 -6.92 2.75
CA LEU A 355 23.00 -7.30 1.40
C LEU A 355 22.10 -6.59 0.38
N PRO A 356 22.53 -6.46 -0.90
CA PRO A 356 21.71 -5.86 -1.95
C PRO A 356 20.36 -6.56 -2.19
N THR A 357 20.22 -7.80 -1.74
CA THR A 357 19.00 -8.61 -1.86
C THR A 357 18.03 -8.43 -0.70
N ASP A 358 18.45 -7.77 0.40
CA ASP A 358 17.55 -7.45 1.50
C ASP A 358 16.76 -6.18 1.18
N LEU A 359 15.47 -6.20 1.49
CA LEU A 359 14.62 -5.03 1.35
C LEU A 359 14.48 -4.32 2.70
N ILE A 360 15.00 -3.10 2.81
CA ILE A 360 14.95 -2.34 4.05
C ILE A 360 13.64 -1.54 4.09
N CYS A 361 12.82 -1.81 5.09
CA CYS A 361 11.53 -1.14 5.26
C CYS A 361 11.72 0.37 5.49
N LEU A 362 10.85 1.19 4.90
CA LEU A 362 10.90 2.66 5.03
C LEU A 362 10.78 3.11 6.49
N SER A 363 10.07 2.33 7.33
CA SER A 363 9.97 2.54 8.79
C SER A 363 11.34 2.54 9.50
N ALA A 364 12.34 1.84 8.96
CA ALA A 364 13.70 1.82 9.49
C ALA A 364 14.34 3.22 9.49
N SER A 365 13.94 4.11 8.57
CA SER A 365 14.49 5.46 8.45
C SER A 365 14.39 6.29 9.75
N ALA A 366 13.34 6.10 10.53
CA ALA A 366 13.13 6.79 11.81
C ALA A 366 13.92 6.16 12.97
N ARG A 367 14.51 4.97 12.74
CA ARG A 367 15.09 4.12 13.79
C ARG A 367 16.60 3.89 13.64
N ILE A 368 17.15 3.95 12.42
CA ILE A 368 18.59 3.80 12.18
C ILE A 368 19.38 4.81 13.03
N GLY A 369 20.39 4.30 13.74
CA GLY A 369 21.24 5.07 14.66
C GLY A 369 20.59 5.44 16.00
N LYS A 370 19.31 5.11 16.23
CA LYS A 370 18.62 5.34 17.51
C LYS A 370 18.85 4.18 18.48
N THR A 371 18.62 4.46 19.76
CA THR A 371 18.63 3.45 20.82
C THR A 371 17.42 2.52 20.71
N PRO A 372 17.63 1.18 20.70
CA PRO A 372 16.54 0.22 20.71
C PRO A 372 15.67 0.37 21.96
N SER A 373 14.36 0.22 21.80
CA SER A 373 13.37 0.19 22.88
C SER A 373 12.38 -0.95 22.70
N VAL A 374 11.96 -1.59 23.79
CA VAL A 374 10.98 -2.69 23.72
C VAL A 374 9.66 -2.23 23.10
N ALA A 375 9.21 -1.02 23.44
CA ALA A 375 7.92 -0.50 22.98
C ALA A 375 7.84 -0.32 21.45
N ILE A 376 8.94 0.04 20.78
CA ILE A 376 8.96 0.34 19.34
C ILE A 376 9.64 -0.80 18.55
N ASP A 377 10.78 -1.28 19.05
CA ASP A 377 11.67 -2.20 18.35
C ASP A 377 11.53 -3.65 18.85
N GLY A 378 10.76 -3.88 19.92
CA GLY A 378 10.60 -5.21 20.53
C GLY A 378 11.82 -5.68 21.32
N ILE A 379 12.90 -4.88 21.32
CA ILE A 379 14.18 -5.22 21.91
C ILE A 379 14.79 -3.99 22.58
N ALA A 380 15.51 -4.21 23.68
CA ALA A 380 16.31 -3.18 24.33
C ALA A 380 17.80 -3.49 24.13
N SER A 381 18.61 -2.43 24.15
CA SER A 381 20.06 -2.62 24.15
C SER A 381 20.54 -3.20 25.49
N PRO A 382 21.42 -4.22 25.49
CA PRO A 382 22.03 -4.75 26.71
C PRO A 382 23.19 -3.89 27.23
N SER A 383 23.64 -2.88 26.48
CA SER A 383 24.78 -2.02 26.85
C SER A 383 24.70 -0.65 26.17
N PRO A 384 25.01 0.47 26.87
CA PRO A 384 25.10 1.79 26.25
C PRO A 384 26.08 1.88 25.07
N SER A 385 27.07 1.00 24.97
CA SER A 385 28.00 0.96 23.82
C SER A 385 27.40 0.28 22.57
N LEU A 386 26.33 -0.51 22.72
CA LEU A 386 25.63 -1.23 21.67
C LEU A 386 24.21 -0.67 21.51
N SER A 387 24.10 0.65 21.37
CA SER A 387 22.83 1.36 21.46
C SER A 387 22.46 2.13 20.19
N GLN A 388 23.00 1.74 19.03
CA GLN A 388 22.70 2.37 17.75
C GLN A 388 22.24 1.32 16.74
N LEU A 389 20.92 1.27 16.49
CA LEU A 389 20.29 0.37 15.52
C LEU A 389 20.92 0.50 14.13
N GLY A 390 21.27 -0.63 13.53
CA GLY A 390 21.95 -0.72 12.25
C GLY A 390 23.45 -0.42 12.28
N ILE A 391 24.02 0.11 13.37
CA ILE A 391 25.44 0.53 13.45
C ILE A 391 26.22 -0.26 14.49
N THR A 392 25.84 -0.17 15.77
CA THR A 392 26.46 -0.93 16.87
C THR A 392 25.53 -1.98 17.47
N PHE A 393 24.26 -1.95 17.08
CA PHE A 393 23.24 -2.92 17.43
C PHE A 393 22.49 -3.33 16.16
N PRO A 394 22.24 -4.62 15.91
CA PRO A 394 21.52 -5.06 14.71
C PRO A 394 20.12 -4.46 14.62
N LEU A 395 19.67 -4.11 13.41
CA LEU A 395 18.25 -3.90 13.15
C LEU A 395 17.50 -5.20 13.47
N PRO A 396 16.44 -5.17 14.29
CA PRO A 396 15.56 -6.32 14.44
C PRO A 396 14.85 -6.62 13.12
N ASP A 397 14.42 -7.87 13.03
CA ASP A 397 13.77 -8.48 11.87
C ASP A 397 12.68 -7.59 11.24
N ARG A 398 11.82 -6.99 12.07
CA ARG A 398 10.73 -6.07 11.66
C ARG A 398 11.05 -4.89 10.75
N TYR A 399 12.33 -4.60 10.50
CA TYR A 399 12.76 -3.50 9.63
C TYR A 399 13.39 -3.97 8.32
N VAL A 400 13.53 -5.27 8.10
CA VAL A 400 14.20 -5.84 6.93
C VAL A 400 13.40 -7.05 6.44
N LEU A 401 13.18 -7.15 5.13
CA LEU A 401 12.72 -8.40 4.52
C LEU A 401 13.90 -9.13 3.89
N LEU A 402 14.01 -10.42 4.22
CA LEU A 402 14.94 -11.36 3.63
C LEU A 402 14.42 -11.89 2.28
N PRO A 403 15.32 -12.37 1.40
CA PRO A 403 14.91 -13.00 0.14
C PRO A 403 13.93 -14.17 0.30
N SER A 404 14.01 -14.91 1.41
CA SER A 404 13.07 -16.00 1.73
C SER A 404 11.66 -15.47 1.95
N GLU A 405 11.49 -14.42 2.75
CA GLU A 405 10.16 -13.83 3.02
C GLU A 405 9.59 -13.15 1.78
N VAL A 406 10.44 -12.53 0.95
CA VAL A 406 10.02 -12.01 -0.36
C VAL A 406 9.43 -13.14 -1.22
N SER A 407 10.05 -14.32 -1.23
CA SER A 407 9.54 -15.48 -1.97
C SER A 407 8.22 -16.02 -1.41
N GLU A 408 8.04 -15.99 -0.09
CA GLU A 408 6.78 -16.37 0.57
C GLU A 408 5.64 -15.41 0.19
N ILE A 409 5.92 -14.11 0.22
CA ILE A 409 4.99 -13.06 -0.21
C ILE A 409 4.61 -13.28 -1.68
N GLU A 410 5.58 -13.42 -2.58
CA GLU A 410 5.32 -13.64 -4.02
C GLU A 410 4.46 -14.90 -4.28
N THR A 411 4.69 -15.97 -3.51
CA THR A 411 3.90 -17.20 -3.57
C THR A 411 2.46 -16.94 -3.13
N ALA A 412 2.26 -16.21 -2.03
CA ALA A 412 0.94 -15.82 -1.55
C ALA A 412 0.20 -14.91 -2.56
N THR A 413 0.85 -13.84 -3.03
CA THR A 413 0.30 -12.91 -4.04
C THR A 413 -0.16 -13.67 -5.29
N THR A 414 0.65 -14.62 -5.77
CA THR A 414 0.32 -15.45 -6.94
C THR A 414 -0.94 -16.28 -6.71
N ALA A 415 -1.07 -16.92 -5.55
CA ALA A 415 -2.23 -17.72 -5.20
C ALA A 415 -3.51 -16.85 -5.03
N TYR A 416 -3.39 -15.68 -4.41
CA TYR A 416 -4.50 -14.74 -4.28
C TYR A 416 -4.95 -14.21 -5.65
N ASN A 417 -4.02 -13.81 -6.51
CA ASN A 417 -4.32 -13.32 -7.85
C ASN A 417 -4.98 -14.37 -8.74
N LEU A 418 -4.59 -15.65 -8.59
CA LEU A 418 -5.29 -16.75 -9.25
C LEU A 418 -6.75 -16.83 -8.79
N THR A 419 -7.01 -16.76 -7.48
CA THR A 419 -8.36 -16.75 -6.90
C THR A 419 -9.20 -15.61 -7.49
N ILE A 420 -8.65 -14.39 -7.49
CA ILE A 420 -9.34 -13.17 -7.98
C ILE A 420 -9.66 -13.32 -9.47
N LYS A 421 -8.70 -13.77 -10.28
CA LYS A 421 -8.90 -13.98 -11.72
C LYS A 421 -9.99 -15.00 -12.00
N THR A 422 -9.95 -16.16 -11.33
CA THR A 422 -10.99 -17.19 -11.46
C THR A 422 -12.36 -16.68 -11.05
N ALA A 423 -12.45 -15.89 -9.97
CA ALA A 423 -13.72 -15.29 -9.55
C ALA A 423 -14.26 -14.31 -10.61
N SER A 424 -13.39 -13.51 -11.25
CA SER A 424 -13.77 -12.60 -12.33
C SER A 424 -14.32 -13.32 -13.55
N GLU A 425 -13.63 -14.38 -13.99
CA GLU A 425 -14.02 -15.18 -15.15
C GLU A 425 -15.34 -15.91 -14.91
N THR A 426 -15.46 -16.58 -13.75
CA THR A 426 -16.65 -17.35 -13.37
C THR A 426 -17.90 -16.50 -13.26
N ASN A 427 -17.77 -15.26 -12.75
CA ASN A 427 -18.91 -14.38 -12.50
C ASN A 427 -19.06 -13.27 -13.54
N ASN A 428 -18.30 -13.34 -14.63
CA ASN A 428 -18.34 -12.35 -15.71
C ASN A 428 -18.16 -10.89 -15.22
N LEU A 429 -17.20 -10.66 -14.32
CA LEU A 429 -16.88 -9.35 -13.77
C LEU A 429 -15.79 -8.64 -14.59
N ALA A 430 -15.69 -7.32 -14.43
CA ALA A 430 -14.54 -6.55 -14.91
C ALA A 430 -13.35 -6.80 -13.99
N LEU A 431 -12.14 -6.92 -14.56
CA LEU A 431 -10.90 -7.14 -13.82
C LEU A 431 -9.91 -6.02 -14.11
N VAL A 432 -9.40 -5.39 -13.05
CA VAL A 432 -8.26 -4.47 -13.11
C VAL A 432 -6.99 -5.24 -12.76
N ASP A 433 -5.98 -5.14 -13.63
CA ASP A 433 -4.68 -5.79 -13.43
C ASP A 433 -3.69 -4.84 -12.72
N ALA A 434 -3.88 -4.68 -11.41
CA ALA A 434 -3.00 -3.92 -10.53
C ALA A 434 -1.55 -4.44 -10.51
N LYS A 435 -1.35 -5.76 -10.71
CA LYS A 435 -0.01 -6.35 -10.85
C LYS A 435 0.75 -5.72 -12.02
N SER A 436 0.16 -5.76 -13.21
CA SER A 436 0.78 -5.18 -14.40
C SER A 436 0.95 -3.65 -14.29
N ILE A 437 -0.03 -2.95 -13.70
CA ILE A 437 0.06 -1.50 -13.46
C ILE A 437 1.27 -1.18 -12.56
N MET A 438 1.48 -1.95 -11.49
CA MET A 438 2.61 -1.76 -10.59
C MET A 438 3.96 -2.04 -11.27
N GLU A 439 4.03 -3.10 -12.09
CA GLU A 439 5.22 -3.40 -12.91
C GLU A 439 5.55 -2.27 -13.88
N GLU A 440 4.55 -1.61 -14.47
CA GLU A 440 4.74 -0.44 -15.33
C GLU A 440 5.23 0.78 -14.55
N LEU A 441 4.66 1.06 -13.38
CA LEU A 441 5.13 2.12 -12.49
C LEU A 441 6.57 1.90 -12.00
N GLY A 442 7.03 0.64 -11.91
CA GLY A 442 8.40 0.27 -11.58
C GLY A 442 9.42 0.58 -12.70
N LYS A 443 8.98 0.78 -13.94
CA LYS A 443 9.88 1.04 -15.09
C LYS A 443 10.29 2.52 -15.14
N PRO A 444 11.49 2.83 -15.68
CA PRO A 444 11.92 4.23 -15.87
C PRO A 444 10.96 5.09 -16.69
N ASN A 445 10.27 4.49 -17.67
CA ASN A 445 9.30 5.19 -18.52
C ASN A 445 7.92 5.33 -17.86
N GLY A 446 7.67 4.60 -16.77
CA GLY A 446 6.43 4.66 -16.00
C GLY A 446 5.17 4.47 -16.84
N ILE A 447 4.09 5.10 -16.37
CA ILE A 447 2.82 5.25 -17.09
C ILE A 447 2.69 6.70 -17.55
N VAL A 448 2.54 6.90 -18.87
CA VAL A 448 2.40 8.24 -19.46
C VAL A 448 0.92 8.55 -19.67
N SER A 449 0.46 9.66 -19.11
CA SER A 449 -0.93 10.14 -19.23
C SER A 449 -1.02 11.64 -18.97
N ASP A 450 -1.82 12.35 -19.77
CA ASP A 450 -2.07 13.81 -19.67
C ASP A 450 -0.81 14.68 -19.59
N ASN A 451 0.25 14.32 -20.33
CA ASN A 451 1.59 14.93 -20.31
C ASN A 451 2.41 14.72 -19.02
N TYR A 452 2.00 13.78 -18.17
CA TYR A 452 2.75 13.35 -17.00
C TYR A 452 3.27 11.93 -17.18
N THR A 453 4.43 11.66 -16.59
CA THR A 453 4.95 10.31 -16.41
C THR A 453 4.85 9.96 -14.93
N LEU A 454 4.01 9.00 -14.60
CA LEU A 454 3.88 8.47 -13.25
C LEU A 454 4.83 7.28 -13.08
N THR A 455 5.62 7.29 -12.01
CA THR A 455 6.48 6.17 -11.60
C THR A 455 6.28 5.87 -10.12
N SER A 456 6.84 4.76 -9.69
CA SER A 456 6.96 4.37 -8.28
C SER A 456 8.10 5.09 -7.55
N THR A 457 8.77 6.07 -8.17
CA THR A 457 9.81 6.85 -7.48
C THR A 457 9.21 7.59 -6.28
N PHE A 458 9.74 7.35 -5.09
CA PHE A 458 9.24 7.97 -3.85
C PHE A 458 9.31 9.50 -3.93
N VAL A 459 8.26 10.18 -3.45
CA VAL A 459 8.07 11.64 -3.47
C VAL A 459 7.87 12.26 -4.88
N THR A 460 8.69 11.91 -5.86
CA THR A 460 8.73 12.62 -7.15
C THR A 460 8.09 11.87 -8.32
N GLY A 461 7.86 10.56 -8.19
CA GLY A 461 7.23 9.73 -9.22
C GLY A 461 5.72 9.97 -9.37
N GLY A 462 5.10 10.63 -8.39
CA GLY A 462 3.71 11.08 -8.47
C GLY A 462 2.64 10.00 -8.29
N ALA A 463 2.99 8.70 -8.27
CA ALA A 463 2.01 7.63 -8.04
C ALA A 463 1.74 7.36 -6.54
N PHE A 464 2.75 7.53 -5.68
CA PHE A 464 2.67 7.17 -4.26
C PHE A 464 2.75 8.39 -3.33
N SER A 465 2.07 8.28 -2.20
CA SER A 465 2.10 9.24 -1.09
C SER A 465 3.32 9.01 -0.18
N LEU A 466 3.46 9.81 0.86
CA LEU A 466 4.67 9.86 1.69
C LEU A 466 4.86 8.70 2.66
N ASP A 467 3.88 7.79 2.76
CA ASP A 467 4.04 6.53 3.49
C ASP A 467 4.67 5.42 2.64
N GLY A 468 4.84 5.65 1.33
CA GLY A 468 5.47 4.69 0.42
C GLY A 468 4.63 3.44 0.13
N VAL A 469 3.36 3.41 0.56
CA VAL A 469 2.42 2.31 0.35
C VAL A 469 1.21 2.78 -0.44
N HIS A 470 0.58 3.86 0.02
CA HIS A 470 -0.69 4.32 -0.51
C HIS A 470 -0.52 5.27 -1.68
N PRO A 471 -1.48 5.31 -2.61
CA PRO A 471 -1.45 6.23 -3.74
C PRO A 471 -1.44 7.70 -3.31
N SER A 472 -0.78 8.54 -4.09
CA SER A 472 -0.99 10.00 -4.03
C SER A 472 -2.37 10.36 -4.57
N PRO A 473 -2.83 11.63 -4.50
CA PRO A 473 -4.07 12.05 -5.17
C PRO A 473 -4.06 11.74 -6.67
N ARG A 474 -2.92 11.95 -7.34
CA ARG A 474 -2.76 11.58 -8.75
C ARG A 474 -2.71 10.07 -8.96
N GLY A 475 -2.11 9.32 -8.04
CA GLY A 475 -2.14 7.86 -8.05
C GLY A 475 -3.56 7.30 -7.93
N TYR A 476 -4.39 7.88 -7.06
CA TYR A 476 -5.81 7.53 -6.96
C TYR A 476 -6.60 7.84 -8.24
N ALA A 477 -6.31 8.96 -8.90
CA ALA A 477 -6.90 9.29 -10.20
C ALA A 477 -6.48 8.26 -11.29
N LEU A 478 -5.22 7.84 -11.30
CA LEU A 478 -4.76 6.77 -12.20
C LEU A 478 -5.50 5.45 -11.93
N ILE A 479 -5.64 5.06 -10.66
CA ILE A 479 -6.40 3.88 -10.27
C ILE A 479 -7.84 3.99 -10.76
N ALA A 480 -8.52 5.11 -10.51
CA ALA A 480 -9.88 5.32 -10.99
C ALA A 480 -9.98 5.18 -12.52
N ASN A 481 -9.02 5.75 -13.27
CA ASN A 481 -8.96 5.58 -14.72
C ASN A 481 -8.81 4.11 -15.15
N LYS A 482 -8.01 3.31 -14.43
CA LYS A 482 -7.85 1.88 -14.71
C LYS A 482 -9.08 1.05 -14.38
N PHE A 483 -9.84 1.45 -13.36
CA PHE A 483 -11.17 0.89 -13.10
C PHE A 483 -12.16 1.26 -14.22
N ILE A 484 -12.20 2.52 -14.66
CA ILE A 484 -13.04 2.97 -15.78
C ILE A 484 -12.71 2.20 -17.06
N GLU A 485 -11.43 2.03 -17.38
CA GLU A 485 -10.96 1.26 -18.54
C GLU A 485 -11.49 -0.17 -18.52
N ALA A 486 -11.36 -0.87 -17.38
CA ALA A 486 -11.85 -2.24 -17.22
C ALA A 486 -13.39 -2.32 -17.30
N ILE A 487 -14.11 -1.35 -16.75
CA ILE A 487 -15.57 -1.27 -16.79
C ILE A 487 -16.06 -1.05 -18.23
N ASN A 488 -15.49 -0.07 -18.93
CA ASN A 488 -15.81 0.22 -20.33
C ASN A 488 -15.58 -1.00 -21.21
N LEU A 489 -14.41 -1.64 -21.08
CA LEU A 489 -14.08 -2.85 -21.82
C LEU A 489 -15.06 -4.00 -21.54
N LYS A 490 -15.48 -4.18 -20.28
CA LYS A 490 -16.32 -5.30 -19.88
C LYS A 490 -17.79 -5.11 -20.24
N TYR A 491 -18.32 -3.91 -20.04
CA TYR A 491 -19.76 -3.65 -20.05
C TYR A 491 -20.21 -2.82 -21.24
N GLY A 492 -19.28 -2.31 -22.07
CA GLY A 492 -19.58 -1.48 -23.23
C GLY A 492 -20.02 -0.05 -22.86
N SER A 493 -19.68 0.43 -21.65
CA SER A 493 -19.80 1.84 -21.32
C SER A 493 -18.70 2.65 -22.00
N ASN A 494 -18.89 3.96 -22.12
CA ASN A 494 -17.91 4.89 -22.68
C ASN A 494 -17.59 6.04 -21.72
N ILE A 495 -17.49 5.71 -20.43
CA ILE A 495 -17.19 6.65 -19.36
C ILE A 495 -15.78 7.20 -19.58
N LYS A 496 -15.62 8.52 -19.55
CA LYS A 496 -14.33 9.15 -19.77
C LYS A 496 -13.44 9.06 -18.52
N ALA A 497 -12.15 8.82 -18.76
CA ALA A 497 -11.12 8.93 -17.73
C ALA A 497 -10.97 10.38 -17.23
N VAL A 498 -10.63 10.56 -15.96
CA VAL A 498 -10.29 11.88 -15.42
C VAL A 498 -8.90 12.31 -15.85
N ASN A 499 -8.70 13.62 -16.02
CA ASN A 499 -7.39 14.17 -16.34
C ASN A 499 -6.47 14.15 -15.10
N LEU A 500 -5.36 13.42 -15.17
CA LEU A 500 -4.41 13.28 -14.07
C LEU A 500 -3.73 14.60 -13.67
N GLY A 501 -3.64 15.56 -14.59
CA GLY A 501 -3.11 16.90 -14.33
C GLY A 501 -3.93 17.74 -13.36
N ASN A 502 -5.21 17.38 -13.15
CA ASN A 502 -6.06 18.04 -12.17
C ASN A 502 -5.77 17.59 -10.72
N TYR A 503 -4.94 16.57 -10.54
CA TYR A 503 -4.61 15.99 -9.25
C TYR A 503 -3.16 16.30 -8.90
N GLN A 504 -2.94 16.82 -7.69
CA GLN A 504 -1.61 17.05 -7.13
C GLN A 504 -0.92 15.73 -6.75
N ILE A 505 0.40 15.76 -6.61
CA ILE A 505 1.17 14.57 -6.19
C ILE A 505 1.39 14.47 -4.69
N LEU A 506 1.23 15.56 -3.94
CA LEU A 506 1.44 15.63 -2.50
C LEU A 506 0.46 16.63 -1.89
N PHE A 507 0.01 16.37 -0.67
CA PHE A 507 -0.74 17.37 0.08
C PHE A 507 0.19 18.36 0.79
N PRO A 508 -0.13 19.67 0.81
CA PRO A 508 0.63 20.66 1.56
C PRO A 508 0.52 20.46 3.07
N LYS A 509 1.38 21.17 3.82
CA LYS A 509 1.36 21.23 5.28
C LYS A 509 0.00 21.67 5.84
N THR A 510 -0.64 22.64 5.19
CA THR A 510 -1.94 23.20 5.58
C THR A 510 -2.95 23.00 4.44
N LEU A 511 -4.14 22.51 4.77
CA LEU A 511 -5.24 22.21 3.84
C LEU A 511 -6.47 23.07 4.06
#